data_AF-A0A921F9Y6-F1
#
_entry.id   AF-A0A921F9Y6-F1
#
_cell.length_a   1.000
_cell.length_b   1.000
_cell.length_c   1.000
_cell.angle_alpha   90.00
_cell.angle_beta   90.00
_cell.angle_gamma   90.00
#
_symmetry.space_group_name_H-M   'P 1'
#
loop_
_entity.id
_entity.type
_entity.pdbx_description
1 polymer ?
#
loop_
_entity_poly.entity_id
_entity_poly.type
_entity_poly.pdbx_seq_one_letter_code
_entity_poly.pdbx_strand_id
1 'polypeptide(L)'
;KYGLGNMELLKKLGEANFQTVTVPKKNEHNHKISSTRIRKLISEGKMEDAVSLLGHEYLIEGKLLPDRKIMITNKLQQLPPKGTYLCQTQIGSEQYNVQIDFPKITDQPACQVLQADLQQFSENNLEKYDEVKIIWPLKGNIDEAALNNSVFG
;
A
#
# COMPACT_ATOMS: atom_id res chain seq x y z
N LYS A 1 0.49 27.13 22.06
CA LYS A 1 0.08 27.09 20.64
C LYS A 1 1.31 26.80 19.80
N TYR A 2 1.46 25.58 19.29
CA TYR A 2 2.59 25.20 18.41
C TYR A 2 2.18 25.43 16.94
N GLY A 3 3.12 25.80 16.06
CA GLY A 3 2.88 25.99 14.62
C GLY A 3 3.00 27.42 14.06
N LEU A 4 3.78 28.31 14.68
CA LEU A 4 4.01 29.68 14.15
C LEU A 4 5.07 29.76 13.04
N GLY A 5 5.78 28.65 12.77
CA GLY A 5 6.79 28.59 11.72
C GLY A 5 6.16 28.45 10.33
N ASN A 6 6.52 29.34 9.41
CA ASN A 6 6.14 29.30 8.00
C ASN A 6 7.37 29.46 7.10
N MET A 7 7.21 29.27 5.78
CA MET A 7 8.32 29.36 4.82
C MET A 7 8.93 30.77 4.76
N GLU A 8 8.15 31.82 5.05
CA GLU A 8 8.64 33.20 5.11
C GLU A 8 9.57 33.42 6.32
N LEU A 9 9.20 32.89 7.49
CA LEU A 9 10.02 32.93 8.69
C LEU A 9 11.31 32.11 8.50
N LEU A 10 11.21 30.95 7.85
CA LEU A 10 12.38 30.14 7.52
C LEU A 10 13.36 30.89 6.61
N LYS A 11 12.83 31.58 5.59
CA LYS A 11 13.65 32.43 4.71
C LYS A 11 14.35 33.54 5.50
N LYS A 12 13.61 34.27 6.33
CA LYS A 12 14.14 35.37 7.15
C LYS A 12 15.23 34.93 8.12
N LEU A 13 15.10 33.75 8.72
CA LEU A 13 16.11 33.20 9.64
C LEU A 13 17.31 32.59 8.89
N GLY A 14 17.11 32.13 7.66
CA GLY A 14 18.15 31.50 6.83
C GLY A 14 19.01 32.47 6.04
N GLU A 15 18.61 33.74 5.89
CA GLU A 15 19.26 34.74 5.01
C GLU A 15 20.80 34.84 5.14
N ALA A 16 21.36 34.61 6.32
CA ALA A 16 22.80 34.65 6.56
C ALA A 16 23.52 33.29 6.56
N ASN A 17 22.77 32.17 6.51
CA ASN A 17 23.32 30.82 6.76
C ASN A 17 23.03 29.81 5.65
N PHE A 18 21.88 29.88 4.97
CA PHE A 18 21.51 28.95 3.90
C PHE A 18 20.44 29.51 2.95
N GLN A 19 20.50 29.06 1.70
CA GLN A 19 19.49 29.41 0.71
C GLN A 19 18.22 28.58 0.91
N THR A 20 17.06 29.23 0.93
CA THR A 20 15.75 28.56 0.98
C THR A 20 15.12 28.55 -0.41
N VAL A 21 14.76 27.35 -0.88
CA VAL A 21 14.01 27.15 -2.12
C VAL A 21 12.65 26.55 -1.76
N THR A 22 11.58 27.32 -1.98
CA THR A 22 10.21 26.82 -1.78
C THR A 22 9.72 26.18 -3.07
N VAL A 23 9.58 24.86 -3.06
CA VAL A 23 8.96 24.13 -4.17
C VAL A 23 7.44 24.34 -4.08
N PRO A 24 6.78 24.87 -5.13
CA PRO A 24 5.32 25.00 -5.14
C PRO A 24 4.68 23.61 -5.08
N LYS A 25 3.52 23.51 -4.42
CA LYS A 25 2.79 22.24 -4.32
C LYS A 25 2.44 21.73 -5.73
N LYS A 26 2.81 20.48 -6.04
CA LYS A 26 2.50 19.85 -7.32
C LYS A 26 0.99 19.66 -7.44
N ASN A 27 0.41 20.20 -8.52
CA ASN A 27 -1.00 20.02 -8.89
C ASN A 27 -1.05 19.09 -10.11
N GLU A 28 -1.71 17.94 -9.98
CA GLU A 28 -2.16 17.14 -11.12
C GLU A 28 -3.65 17.48 -11.31
N HIS A 29 -4.06 17.81 -12.54
CA HIS A 29 -5.47 17.97 -12.93
C HIS A 29 -6.31 18.87 -12.00
N ASN A 30 -5.81 20.08 -11.70
CA ASN A 30 -6.52 21.12 -10.93
C ASN A 30 -6.83 20.76 -9.46
N HIS A 31 -6.15 19.75 -8.94
CA HIS A 31 -6.44 19.15 -7.65
C HIS A 31 -5.17 18.94 -6.82
N LYS A 32 -5.17 19.51 -5.60
CA LYS A 32 -4.04 19.41 -4.67
C LYS A 32 -3.71 17.95 -4.36
N ILE A 33 -2.54 17.49 -4.78
CA ILE A 33 -1.96 16.22 -4.31
C ILE A 33 -1.56 16.42 -2.85
N SER A 34 -2.15 15.65 -1.94
CA SER A 34 -1.80 15.71 -0.53
C SER A 34 -1.96 14.35 0.11
N SER A 35 -1.12 14.04 1.10
CA SER A 35 -1.18 12.79 1.84
C SER A 35 -2.55 12.57 2.48
N THR A 36 -3.24 13.64 2.90
CA THR A 36 -4.62 13.56 3.42
C THR A 36 -5.60 13.03 2.38
N ARG A 37 -5.50 13.50 1.13
CA ARG A 37 -6.37 13.05 0.04
C ARG A 37 -6.08 11.61 -0.35
N ILE A 38 -4.80 11.26 -0.48
CA ILE A 38 -4.39 9.89 -0.81
C ILE A 38 -4.90 8.91 0.26
N ARG A 39 -4.70 9.23 1.56
CA ARG A 39 -5.21 8.38 2.65
C ARG A 39 -6.74 8.24 2.61
N LYS A 40 -7.46 9.32 2.31
CA LYS A 40 -8.92 9.29 2.17
C LYS A 40 -9.35 8.35 1.03
N LEU A 41 -8.73 8.46 -0.15
CA LEU A 41 -9.03 7.59 -1.29
C LEU A 41 -8.77 6.11 -0.97
N ILE A 42 -7.63 5.82 -0.34
CA ILE A 42 -7.32 4.45 0.12
C ILE A 42 -8.40 3.98 1.10
N SER A 43 -8.77 4.80 2.10
CA SER A 43 -9.80 4.44 3.08
C SER A 43 -11.21 4.28 2.50
N GLU A 44 -11.46 4.78 1.29
CA GLU A 44 -12.71 4.61 0.53
C GLU A 44 -12.62 3.43 -0.45
N GLY A 45 -11.47 2.75 -0.55
CA GLY A 45 -11.21 1.67 -1.50
C GLY A 45 -10.97 2.14 -2.93
N LYS A 46 -10.78 3.45 -3.14
CA LYS A 46 -10.51 4.06 -4.46
C LYS A 46 -9.01 3.96 -4.78
N MET A 47 -8.54 2.73 -4.94
CA MET A 47 -7.11 2.44 -5.10
C MET A 47 -6.53 3.02 -6.39
N GLU A 48 -7.28 3.01 -7.50
CA GLU A 48 -6.84 3.59 -8.77
C GLU A 48 -6.57 5.09 -8.67
N ASP A 49 -7.51 5.83 -8.09
CA ASP A 49 -7.37 7.26 -7.85
C ASP A 49 -6.18 7.54 -6.92
N ALA A 50 -5.98 6.70 -5.90
CA ALA A 50 -4.87 6.83 -4.97
C ALA A 50 -3.51 6.60 -5.67
N VAL A 51 -3.38 5.54 -6.46
CA VAL A 51 -2.17 5.19 -7.22
C VAL A 51 -1.86 6.26 -8.28
N SER A 52 -2.88 6.76 -8.98
CA SER A 52 -2.74 7.86 -9.93
C SER A 52 -2.14 9.11 -9.27
N LEU A 53 -2.60 9.47 -8.06
CA LEU A 53 -2.03 10.59 -7.31
C LEU A 53 -0.65 10.31 -6.70
N LEU A 54 -0.35 9.05 -6.38
CA LEU A 54 0.96 8.62 -5.87
C LEU A 54 2.03 8.62 -6.98
N GLY A 55 1.64 8.33 -8.23
CA GLY A 55 2.53 8.16 -9.36
C GLY A 55 3.32 6.84 -9.34
N HIS A 56 2.93 5.91 -8.47
CA HIS A 56 3.49 4.56 -8.34
C HIS A 56 2.49 3.65 -7.62
N GLU A 57 2.68 2.34 -7.75
CA GLU A 57 1.84 1.32 -7.15
C GLU A 57 1.77 1.41 -5.62
N TYR A 58 0.63 1.01 -5.05
CA TYR A 58 0.47 1.00 -3.61
C TYR A 58 0.96 -0.32 -3.01
N LEU A 59 2.19 -0.28 -2.49
CA LEU A 59 2.89 -1.44 -1.93
C LEU A 59 2.76 -1.51 -0.40
N ILE A 60 2.47 -2.71 0.11
CA ILE A 60 2.46 -3.02 1.54
C ILE A 60 3.42 -4.17 1.81
N GLU A 61 4.24 -4.02 2.85
CA GLU A 61 5.13 -5.08 3.32
C GLU A 61 4.47 -5.81 4.49
N GLY A 62 4.57 -7.13 4.44
CA GLY A 62 4.05 -8.03 5.44
C GLY A 62 5.03 -9.13 5.78
N LYS A 63 4.72 -9.85 6.87
CA LYS A 63 5.36 -11.10 7.22
C LYS A 63 4.45 -12.26 6.87
N LEU A 64 5.03 -13.28 6.25
CA LEU A 64 4.32 -14.53 6.03
C LEU A 64 4.15 -15.25 7.36
N LEU A 65 2.95 -15.74 7.63
CA LEU A 65 2.62 -16.55 8.79
C LEU A 65 2.23 -17.96 8.34
N PRO A 66 2.29 -18.96 9.25
CA PRO A 66 1.65 -20.25 9.03
C PRO A 66 0.17 -20.10 8.61
N ASP A 67 -0.36 -21.09 7.92
CA ASP A 67 -1.74 -21.13 7.41
C ASP A 67 -2.07 -20.08 6.33
N ARG A 68 -1.09 -19.68 5.50
CA ARG A 68 -1.27 -18.74 4.37
C ARG A 68 -1.82 -17.37 4.80
N LYS A 69 -1.42 -16.93 5.98
CA LYS A 69 -1.75 -15.61 6.52
C LYS A 69 -0.59 -14.65 6.29
N ILE A 70 -0.90 -13.38 6.13
CA ILE A 70 0.08 -12.31 6.02
C ILE A 70 -0.19 -11.30 7.13
N MET A 71 0.80 -11.02 7.95
CA MET A 71 0.74 -9.99 8.96
C MET A 71 1.38 -8.70 8.43
N ILE A 72 0.61 -7.62 8.33
CA ILE A 72 1.18 -6.32 7.94
C ILE A 72 2.12 -5.84 9.05
N THR A 73 3.36 -5.50 8.67
CA THR A 73 4.40 -5.09 9.62
C THR A 73 4.23 -3.63 10.04
N ASN A 74 3.81 -2.78 9.11
CA ASN A 74 3.61 -1.35 9.34
C ASN A 74 2.19 -1.04 9.83
N LYS A 75 2.03 -0.91 11.15
CA LYS A 75 0.74 -0.58 11.79
C LYS A 75 0.19 0.81 11.44
N LEU A 76 1.05 1.72 10.97
CA LEU A 76 0.65 3.09 10.58
C LEU A 76 0.32 3.18 9.09
N GLN A 77 0.50 2.11 8.33
CA GLN A 77 0.18 2.08 6.92
C GLN A 77 -1.33 2.18 6.72
N GLN A 78 -1.74 3.02 5.78
CA GLN A 78 -3.14 3.18 5.45
C GLN A 78 -3.62 1.94 4.69
N LEU A 79 -4.50 1.14 5.29
CA LEU A 79 -5.13 0.05 4.56
C LEU A 79 -6.42 0.54 3.88
N PRO A 80 -6.80 -0.10 2.76
CA PRO A 80 -8.14 0.08 2.21
C PRO A 80 -9.20 -0.59 3.09
N PRO A 81 -10.50 -0.40 2.79
CA PRO A 81 -11.58 -1.03 3.52
C PRO A 81 -11.43 -2.54 3.65
N LYS A 82 -12.12 -3.10 4.64
CA LYS A 82 -12.33 -4.54 4.75
C LYS A 82 -13.06 -5.05 3.51
N GLY A 83 -12.64 -6.18 2.98
CA GLY A 83 -13.15 -6.74 1.73
C GLY A 83 -12.18 -7.74 1.12
N THR A 84 -12.57 -8.23 -0.04
CA THR A 84 -11.78 -9.17 -0.84
C THR A 84 -11.18 -8.42 -2.01
N TYR A 85 -9.88 -8.63 -2.23
CA TYR A 85 -9.12 -7.92 -3.26
C TYR A 85 -8.25 -8.91 -4.02
N LEU A 86 -8.19 -8.76 -5.34
CA LEU A 86 -7.18 -9.46 -6.12
C LEU A 86 -5.90 -8.62 -6.09
N CYS A 87 -4.90 -9.07 -5.36
CA CYS A 87 -3.62 -8.37 -5.22
C CYS A 87 -2.52 -9.15 -5.92
N GLN A 88 -1.45 -8.47 -6.27
CA GLN A 88 -0.23 -9.15 -6.69
C GLN A 88 0.68 -9.30 -5.46
N THR A 89 1.17 -10.50 -5.19
CA THR A 89 2.11 -10.76 -4.10
C THR A 89 3.46 -11.18 -4.65
N GLN A 90 4.51 -10.67 -4.03
CA GLN A 90 5.88 -11.07 -4.31
C GLN A 90 6.47 -11.72 -3.05
N ILE A 91 6.95 -12.96 -3.21
CA ILE A 91 7.65 -13.75 -2.17
C ILE A 91 8.98 -14.21 -2.78
N GLY A 92 10.09 -13.70 -2.27
CA GLY A 92 11.40 -13.90 -2.90
C GLY A 92 11.44 -13.32 -4.33
N SER A 93 11.75 -14.19 -5.30
CA SER A 93 11.76 -13.84 -6.73
C SER A 93 10.47 -14.19 -7.46
N GLU A 94 9.52 -14.87 -6.81
CA GLU A 94 8.27 -15.28 -7.44
C GLU A 94 7.16 -14.25 -7.19
N GLN A 95 6.26 -14.14 -8.15
CA GLN A 95 5.16 -13.18 -8.12
C GLN A 95 3.88 -13.80 -8.66
N TYR A 96 2.78 -13.68 -7.91
CA TYR A 96 1.50 -14.29 -8.27
C TYR A 96 0.35 -13.33 -7.98
N ASN A 97 -0.75 -13.49 -8.71
CA ASN A 97 -2.01 -12.85 -8.39
C ASN A 97 -2.73 -13.71 -7.36
N VAL A 98 -3.03 -13.12 -6.20
CA VAL A 98 -3.68 -13.84 -5.10
C VAL A 98 -4.88 -13.06 -4.61
N GLN A 99 -5.93 -13.79 -4.24
CA GLN A 99 -7.03 -13.22 -3.51
C GLN A 99 -6.56 -12.93 -2.07
N ILE A 100 -6.73 -11.69 -1.63
CA ILE A 100 -6.51 -11.25 -0.26
C ILE A 100 -7.85 -10.90 0.37
N ASP A 101 -8.19 -11.63 1.41
CA ASP A 101 -9.32 -11.36 2.27
C ASP A 101 -8.87 -10.53 3.46
N PHE A 102 -9.40 -9.31 3.56
CA PHE A 102 -9.23 -8.44 4.71
C PHE A 102 -10.44 -8.59 5.65
N PRO A 103 -10.34 -9.45 6.70
CA PRO A 103 -11.49 -9.86 7.49
C PRO A 103 -12.15 -8.70 8.25
N LYS A 104 -13.48 -8.79 8.39
CA LYS A 104 -14.30 -7.80 9.10
C LYS A 104 -14.05 -7.74 10.61
N ILE A 105 -13.53 -8.82 11.19
CA ILE A 105 -13.30 -8.97 12.63
C ILE A 105 -11.82 -9.25 12.82
N THR A 106 -11.10 -8.27 13.36
CA THR A 106 -9.81 -8.50 14.01
C THR A 106 -10.09 -8.49 15.50
N ASP A 107 -10.26 -9.67 16.10
CA ASP A 107 -10.35 -9.83 17.57
C ASP A 107 -9.03 -9.41 18.27
N GLN A 108 -8.00 -9.05 17.50
CA GLN A 108 -6.74 -8.52 17.99
C GLN A 108 -6.60 -7.04 17.59
N PRO A 109 -6.51 -6.10 18.55
CA PRO A 109 -6.55 -4.66 18.29
C PRO A 109 -5.28 -4.07 17.68
N ALA A 110 -4.34 -4.87 17.18
CA ALA A 110 -3.05 -4.36 16.69
C ALA A 110 -2.41 -5.14 15.54
N CYS A 111 -2.97 -6.28 15.14
CA CYS A 111 -2.43 -7.09 14.05
C CYS A 111 -3.40 -7.03 12.87
N GLN A 112 -3.02 -6.29 11.84
CA GLN A 112 -3.68 -6.34 10.54
C GLN A 112 -3.24 -7.64 9.86
N VAL A 113 -3.83 -8.75 10.25
CA VAL A 113 -3.63 -10.03 9.59
C VAL A 113 -4.59 -10.11 8.41
N LEU A 114 -4.03 -10.36 7.24
CA LEU A 114 -4.73 -10.61 6.00
C LEU A 114 -4.66 -12.11 5.73
N GLN A 115 -5.73 -12.67 5.18
CA GLN A 115 -5.71 -14.04 4.68
C GLN A 115 -5.46 -13.98 3.17
N ALA A 116 -4.45 -14.70 2.69
CA ALA A 116 -4.10 -14.72 1.28
C ALA A 116 -4.24 -16.13 0.73
N ASP A 117 -4.87 -16.27 -0.43
CA ASP A 117 -5.00 -17.56 -1.08
C ASP A 117 -3.71 -17.94 -1.82
N LEU A 118 -2.75 -18.49 -1.07
CA LEU A 118 -1.41 -18.84 -1.56
C LEU A 118 -1.32 -20.27 -2.14
N GLN A 119 -2.42 -20.87 -2.65
CA GLN A 119 -2.37 -22.26 -3.16
C GLN A 119 -1.40 -22.42 -4.35
N GLN A 120 -1.17 -21.33 -5.08
CA GLN A 120 -0.26 -21.31 -6.23
C GLN A 120 1.22 -21.34 -5.81
N PHE A 121 1.54 -21.04 -4.55
CA PHE A 121 2.90 -21.11 -4.04
C PHE A 121 3.21 -22.53 -3.53
N SER A 122 4.38 -23.06 -3.88
CA SER A 122 4.81 -24.34 -3.32
C SER A 122 5.08 -24.20 -1.82
N GLU A 123 4.68 -25.19 -1.01
CA GLU A 123 4.83 -25.15 0.45
C GLU A 123 6.31 -25.00 0.86
N ASN A 124 7.22 -25.65 0.15
CA ASN A 124 8.67 -25.53 0.35
C ASN A 124 9.21 -24.11 0.10
N ASN A 125 8.57 -23.32 -0.77
CA ASN A 125 8.94 -21.93 -0.98
C ASN A 125 8.42 -21.05 0.17
N LEU A 126 7.22 -21.31 0.69
CA LEU A 126 6.63 -20.52 1.77
C LEU A 126 7.44 -20.60 3.07
N GLU A 127 7.97 -21.77 3.42
CA GLU A 127 8.78 -21.92 4.64
C GLU A 127 10.15 -21.22 4.59
N LYS A 128 10.61 -20.80 3.40
CA LYS A 128 11.92 -20.19 3.18
C LYS A 128 11.93 -18.68 3.37
N TYR A 129 10.77 -18.01 3.30
CA TYR A 129 10.68 -16.56 3.27
C TYR A 129 9.83 -16.02 4.41
N ASP A 130 10.38 -15.07 5.16
CA ASP A 130 9.66 -14.36 6.23
C ASP A 130 8.88 -13.15 5.71
N GLU A 131 9.28 -12.58 4.57
CA GLU A 131 8.78 -11.32 4.05
C GLU A 131 7.95 -11.51 2.78
N VAL A 132 6.88 -10.73 2.67
CA VAL A 132 6.00 -10.67 1.50
C VAL A 132 5.69 -9.23 1.17
N LYS A 133 5.68 -8.91 -0.13
CA LYS A 133 5.21 -7.62 -0.63
C LYS A 133 3.86 -7.82 -1.29
N ILE A 134 2.92 -6.94 -0.98
CA ILE A 134 1.57 -6.91 -1.54
C ILE A 134 1.45 -5.63 -2.34
N ILE A 135 1.21 -5.77 -3.64
CA ILE A 135 0.83 -4.67 -4.53
C ILE A 135 -0.69 -4.72 -4.63
N TRP A 136 -1.33 -3.67 -4.11
CA TRP A 136 -2.79 -3.55 -4.16
C TRP A 136 -3.26 -3.26 -5.59
N PRO A 137 -4.39 -3.85 -6.02
CA PRO A 137 -4.82 -3.75 -7.40
C PRO A 137 -5.04 -2.31 -7.83
N LEU A 138 -4.73 -2.09 -9.11
CA LEU A 138 -5.52 -1.22 -9.97
C LEU A 138 -6.80 -1.99 -10.30
N LYS A 139 -7.98 -1.38 -10.18
CA LYS A 139 -9.29 -2.06 -10.21
C LYS A 139 -9.63 -2.51 -11.65
N GLY A 140 -9.00 -3.60 -12.11
CA GLY A 140 -9.49 -4.36 -13.25
C GLY A 140 -10.72 -5.18 -12.87
N ASN A 141 -11.72 -5.28 -13.76
CA ASN A 141 -12.77 -6.30 -13.63
C ASN A 141 -12.08 -7.66 -13.46
N ILE A 142 -12.34 -8.30 -12.33
CA ILE A 142 -11.80 -9.63 -12.06
C ILE A 142 -12.66 -10.60 -12.86
N ASP A 143 -12.24 -10.90 -14.08
CA ASP A 143 -12.73 -12.10 -14.76
C ASP A 143 -12.13 -13.31 -14.04
N GLU A 144 -12.97 -14.24 -13.59
CA GLU A 144 -12.55 -15.50 -12.96
C GLU A 144 -11.53 -16.28 -13.82
N ALA A 145 -11.45 -16.00 -15.12
CA ALA A 145 -10.46 -16.54 -16.04
C ALA A 145 -9.00 -16.10 -15.73
N ALA A 146 -8.79 -14.95 -15.08
CA ALA A 146 -7.46 -14.45 -14.73
C ALA A 146 -6.83 -15.17 -13.52
N LEU A 147 -7.64 -15.80 -12.66
CA LEU A 147 -7.16 -16.62 -11.54
C LEU A 147 -6.38 -17.87 -11.99
N ASN A 148 -6.66 -18.37 -13.20
CA ASN A 148 -6.07 -19.61 -13.72
C ASN A 148 -4.85 -19.39 -14.65
N ASN A 149 -4.58 -18.15 -15.05
CA ASN A 149 -3.52 -17.84 -16.04
C ASN A 149 -2.63 -16.70 -15.55
N SER A 150 -1.74 -16.98 -14.59
CA SER A 150 -0.52 -16.17 -14.45
C SER A 150 0.66 -16.98 -13.91
N VAL A 151 1.08 -17.98 -14.68
CA VAL A 151 2.52 -18.30 -14.74
C VAL A 151 3.08 -17.36 -15.81
N PHE A 152 3.47 -16.15 -15.41
CA PHE A 152 4.31 -15.33 -16.29
C PHE A 152 5.74 -15.85 -16.14
N GLY A 153 6.27 -16.34 -17.26
CA GLY A 153 7.68 -16.74 -17.38
C GLY A 153 8.63 -15.56 -17.49
#